data_AF-A0AAW1H179-F1
#
_entry.id   AF-A0AAW1H179-F1
#
_cell.length_a   1.000
_cell.length_b   1.000
_cell.length_c   1.000
_cell.angle_alpha   90.00
_cell.angle_beta   90.00
_cell.angle_gamma   90.00
#
_symmetry.space_group_name_H-M   'P 1'
#
loop_
_entity.id
_entity.type
_entity.pdbx_description
1 polymer ?
#
loop_
_entity_poly.entity_id
_entity_poly.type
_entity_poly.pdbx_seq_one_letter_code
_entity_poly.pdbx_strand_id
1 'polypeptide(L)'
;MTREEKRSYKKCTEVIGEAYKNSTTEYTKRERREPYWWNEEVGNKRKQCILLRRIVTRMAKKNFTEEVKMQAKEKYKEGRKELCKLIKKSRKEHWNKLCRELNNDIWGK
;
A
#
# COMPACT_ATOMS: atom_id res chain seq x y z
N MET A 1 35.47 5.94 31.74
CA MET A 1 34.27 5.16 32.10
C MET A 1 34.65 3.80 32.63
N THR A 2 34.28 3.51 33.87
CA THR A 2 34.46 2.21 34.51
C THR A 2 33.55 1.15 33.88
N ARG A 3 33.86 -0.13 34.09
CA ARG A 3 33.08 -1.27 33.55
C ARG A 3 31.63 -1.24 34.04
N GLU A 4 31.41 -0.74 35.25
CA GLU A 4 30.10 -0.62 35.89
C GLU A 4 29.27 0.49 35.26
N GLU A 5 29.87 1.64 34.96
CA GLU A 5 29.22 2.75 34.25
C GLU A 5 28.75 2.33 32.85
N LYS A 6 29.56 1.56 32.12
CA LYS A 6 29.18 1.03 30.80
C LYS A 6 27.99 0.05 30.89
N ARG A 7 27.96 -0.79 31.93
CA ARG A 7 26.86 -1.73 32.18
C ARG A 7 25.56 -0.99 32.54
N SER A 8 25.67 0.05 33.35
CA SER A 8 24.55 0.93 33.71
C SER A 8 23.98 1.65 32.48
N TYR A 9 24.85 2.27 31.67
CA TYR A 9 24.45 2.95 30.43
C TYR A 9 23.74 2.01 29.43
N LYS A 10 24.26 0.79 29.26
CA LYS A 10 23.63 -0.23 28.41
C LYS A 10 22.23 -0.61 28.93
N LYS A 11 22.08 -0.75 30.25
CA LYS A 11 20.78 -1.07 30.85
C LYS A 11 19.77 0.06 30.69
N CYS A 12 20.19 1.32 30.87
CA CYS A 12 19.34 2.48 30.63
C CYS A 12 18.88 2.58 29.16
N THR A 13 19.78 2.34 28.21
CA THR A 13 19.44 2.38 26.77
C THR A 13 18.51 1.24 26.36
N GLU A 14 18.66 0.04 26.93
CA GLU A 14 17.73 -1.08 26.75
C GLU A 14 16.32 -0.72 27.26
N VAL A 15 16.22 -0.22 28.49
CA VAL A 15 14.94 0.18 29.10
C VAL A 15 14.25 1.29 28.29
N ILE A 16 15.00 2.29 27.82
CA ILE A 16 14.46 3.35 26.96
C ILE A 16 13.96 2.79 25.62
N GLY A 17 14.72 1.88 25.00
CA GLY A 17 14.32 1.23 23.75
C GLY A 17 13.07 0.37 23.90
N GLU A 18 12.93 -0.33 25.02
CA GLU A 18 11.77 -1.17 25.34
C GLU A 18 10.53 -0.33 25.66
N ALA A 19 10.68 0.73 26.47
CA ALA A 19 9.62 1.70 26.73
C ALA A 19 9.16 2.41 25.45
N TYR A 20 10.10 2.75 24.55
CA TYR A 20 9.75 3.32 23.24
C TYR A 20 8.95 2.34 22.39
N LYS A 21 9.38 1.08 22.25
CA LYS A 21 8.63 0.05 21.51
C LYS A 21 7.23 -0.18 22.08
N ASN A 22 7.10 -0.21 23.40
CA ASN A 22 5.83 -0.44 24.08
C ASN A 22 4.89 0.79 24.03
N SER A 23 5.45 2.00 24.03
CA SER A 23 4.68 3.26 23.94
C SER A 23 4.33 3.64 22.51
N THR A 24 5.13 3.22 21.52
CA THR A 24 4.66 3.22 20.15
C THR A 24 3.51 2.23 20.10
N THR A 25 2.29 2.73 19.93
CA THR A 25 1.15 1.89 19.56
C THR A 25 1.65 1.07 18.38
N GLU A 26 1.86 -0.22 18.57
CA GLU A 26 2.17 -1.08 17.45
C GLU A 26 1.04 -0.79 16.47
N TYR A 27 1.38 -0.14 15.35
CA TYR A 27 0.60 -0.21 14.15
C TYR A 27 0.74 -1.67 13.68
N THR A 28 0.27 -2.60 14.52
CA THR A 28 0.00 -3.96 14.13
C THR A 28 -0.79 -3.78 12.86
N LYS A 29 -0.22 -4.28 11.76
CA LYS A 29 -0.87 -4.28 10.47
C LYS A 29 -2.14 -5.09 10.66
N ARG A 30 -3.22 -4.44 11.10
CA ARG A 30 -4.55 -5.01 10.99
C ARG A 30 -4.68 -5.32 9.51
N GLU A 31 -4.84 -6.60 9.19
CA GLU A 31 -5.07 -7.01 7.81
C GLU A 31 -6.27 -6.21 7.32
N ARG A 32 -5.98 -5.26 6.42
CA ARG A 32 -7.03 -4.46 5.83
C ARG A 32 -7.82 -5.41 4.96
N ARG A 33 -9.02 -5.77 5.41
CA ARG A 33 -9.95 -6.56 4.62
C ARG A 33 -10.09 -5.91 3.26
N GLU A 34 -9.77 -6.67 2.24
CA GLU A 34 -9.92 -6.22 0.87
C GLU A 34 -11.42 -6.07 0.57
N PRO A 35 -11.83 -5.06 -0.22
CA PRO A 35 -13.22 -4.93 -0.61
C PRO A 35 -13.72 -6.16 -1.37
N TYR A 36 -15.02 -6.45 -1.32
CA TYR A 36 -15.61 -7.59 -2.04
C TYR A 36 -15.35 -7.59 -3.56
N TRP A 37 -15.12 -6.41 -4.15
CA TRP A 37 -14.82 -6.22 -5.58
C TRP A 37 -13.32 -6.27 -5.88
N TRP A 38 -12.50 -6.60 -4.88
CA TRP A 38 -11.07 -6.73 -5.05
C TRP A 38 -10.73 -8.04 -5.74
N ASN A 39 -9.82 -7.97 -6.70
CA ASN A 39 -9.28 -9.13 -7.38
C ASN A 39 -7.77 -8.97 -7.58
N GLU A 40 -7.10 -10.06 -7.92
CA GLU A 40 -5.66 -10.10 -8.07
C GLU A 40 -5.17 -9.13 -9.16
N GLU A 41 -5.92 -9.01 -10.26
CA GLU A 41 -5.59 -8.12 -11.39
C GLU A 41 -5.54 -6.63 -10.95
N VAL A 42 -6.56 -6.16 -10.22
CA VAL A 42 -6.61 -4.81 -9.64
C VAL A 42 -5.49 -4.64 -8.62
N GLY A 43 -5.21 -5.65 -7.80
CA GLY A 43 -4.11 -5.64 -6.84
C GLY A 43 -2.75 -5.47 -7.51
N ASN A 44 -2.46 -6.25 -8.54
CA ASN A 44 -1.23 -6.20 -9.31
C ASN A 44 -1.07 -4.87 -10.06
N LYS A 45 -2.14 -4.38 -10.71
CA LYS A 45 -2.10 -3.07 -11.37
C LYS A 45 -1.93 -1.92 -10.38
N ARG A 46 -2.54 -2.01 -9.19
CA ARG A 46 -2.35 -1.00 -8.14
C ARG A 46 -0.90 -0.97 -7.65
N LYS A 47 -0.27 -2.13 -7.45
CA LYS A 47 1.16 -2.22 -7.10
C LYS A 47 2.01 -1.51 -8.16
N GLN A 48 1.81 -1.81 -9.44
CA GLN A 48 2.50 -1.15 -10.55
C GLN A 48 2.28 0.37 -10.57
N CYS A 49 1.03 0.82 -10.42
CA CYS A 49 0.71 2.26 -10.38
C CYS A 49 1.39 2.98 -9.20
N ILE A 50 1.50 2.33 -8.03
CA ILE A 50 2.22 2.88 -6.87
C ILE A 50 3.72 2.98 -7.16
N LEU A 51 4.31 1.98 -7.81
CA LEU A 51 5.71 2.01 -8.23
C LEU A 51 5.97 3.19 -9.18
N LEU A 52 5.13 3.36 -10.20
CA LEU A 52 5.23 4.49 -11.14
C LEU A 52 5.10 5.85 -10.43
N ARG A 53 4.13 5.97 -9.50
CA ARG A 53 3.99 7.19 -8.68
C ARG A 53 5.27 7.48 -7.90
N ARG A 54 5.86 6.47 -7.25
CA ARG A 54 7.11 6.61 -6.48
C ARG A 54 8.27 7.04 -7.38
N ILE A 55 8.36 6.50 -8.60
CA ILE A 55 9.37 6.91 -9.59
C ILE A 55 9.21 8.40 -9.90
N VAL A 56 8.00 8.86 -10.26
CA VAL A 56 7.73 10.27 -10.55
C VAL A 56 8.10 11.16 -9.36
N THR A 57 7.66 10.81 -8.14
CA THR A 57 7.97 11.59 -6.94
C THR A 57 9.48 11.66 -6.65
N ARG A 58 10.22 10.58 -6.87
CA ARG A 58 11.67 10.55 -6.67
C ARG A 58 12.42 11.32 -7.77
N MET A 59 12.00 11.19 -9.02
CA MET A 59 12.58 11.92 -10.14
C MET A 59 12.37 13.42 -10.05
N ALA A 60 11.24 13.87 -9.50
CA ALA A 60 10.98 15.28 -9.23
C ALA A 60 12.00 15.91 -8.27
N LYS A 61 12.59 15.13 -7.36
CA LYS A 61 13.60 15.58 -6.39
C LYS A 61 15.05 15.50 -6.91
N LYS A 62 15.27 14.92 -8.09
CA LYS A 62 16.60 14.71 -8.66
C LYS A 62 16.84 15.61 -9.88
N ASN A 63 18.11 15.87 -10.16
CA ASN A 63 18.55 16.59 -11.36
C ASN A 63 18.52 15.66 -12.59
N PHE A 64 17.31 15.26 -12.99
CA PHE A 64 17.07 14.66 -14.30
C PHE A 64 16.62 15.72 -15.30
N THR A 65 16.84 15.46 -16.59
CA THR A 65 16.33 16.31 -17.67
C THR A 65 14.80 16.32 -17.67
N GLU A 66 14.21 17.37 -18.24
CA GLU A 66 12.75 17.52 -18.21
C GLU A 66 12.06 16.47 -19.08
N GLU A 67 12.70 15.99 -20.15
CA GLU A 67 12.18 14.91 -20.99
C GLU A 67 12.00 13.62 -20.20
N VAL A 68 13.00 13.24 -19.39
CA VAL A 68 12.93 12.04 -18.54
C VAL A 68 11.82 12.17 -17.50
N LYS A 69 11.66 13.36 -16.92
CA LYS A 69 10.57 13.64 -15.96
C LYS A 69 9.20 13.57 -16.65
N MET A 70 9.06 14.11 -17.85
CA MET A 70 7.83 14.04 -18.64
C MET A 70 7.46 12.60 -19.01
N GLN A 71 8.41 11.79 -19.48
CA GLN A 71 8.18 10.39 -19.80
C GLN A 71 7.70 9.59 -18.57
N ALA A 72 8.30 9.82 -17.40
CA ALA A 72 7.86 9.18 -16.17
C ALA A 72 6.43 9.60 -15.76
N LYS A 73 6.09 10.89 -15.93
CA LYS A 73 4.73 11.40 -15.68
C LYS A 73 3.70 10.77 -16.62
N GLU A 74 4.00 10.64 -17.91
CA GLU A 74 3.05 10.04 -18.87
C GLU A 74 2.84 8.55 -18.58
N LYS A 75 3.90 7.78 -18.31
CA LYS A 75 3.79 6.37 -17.89
C LYS A 75 2.91 6.22 -16.65
N TYR A 76 3.07 7.08 -15.65
CA TYR A 76 2.22 7.07 -14.46
C TYR A 76 0.75 7.39 -14.79
N LYS A 77 0.50 8.38 -15.65
CA LYS A 77 -0.84 8.79 -16.07
C LYS A 77 -1.55 7.68 -16.85
N GLU A 78 -0.85 6.99 -17.74
CA GLU A 78 -1.36 5.80 -18.45
C GLU A 78 -1.68 4.67 -17.47
N GLY A 79 -0.73 4.29 -16.61
CA GLY A 79 -0.94 3.26 -15.60
C GLY A 79 -2.11 3.57 -14.65
N ARG A 80 -2.31 4.84 -14.31
CA ARG A 80 -3.47 5.30 -13.52
C ARG A 80 -4.78 5.16 -14.29
N LYS A 81 -4.81 5.55 -15.57
CA LYS A 81 -6.00 5.40 -16.42
C LYS A 81 -6.41 3.93 -16.51
N GLU A 82 -5.46 3.04 -16.73
CA GLU A 82 -5.69 1.59 -16.79
C GLU A 82 -6.20 1.04 -15.46
N LEU A 83 -5.58 1.42 -14.34
CA LEU A 83 -6.05 1.03 -13.01
C LEU A 83 -7.49 1.48 -12.77
N CYS A 84 -7.85 2.71 -13.15
CA CYS A 84 -9.22 3.20 -13.01
C CYS A 84 -10.21 2.40 -13.87
N LYS A 85 -9.84 2.04 -15.11
CA LYS A 85 -10.66 1.18 -15.97
C LYS A 85 -10.86 -0.20 -15.35
N LEU A 86 -9.80 -0.82 -14.84
CA LEU A 86 -9.86 -2.13 -14.18
C LEU A 86 -10.71 -2.11 -12.92
N ILE A 87 -10.58 -1.08 -12.07
CA ILE A 87 -11.42 -0.94 -10.88
C ILE A 87 -12.91 -0.83 -11.26
N LYS A 88 -13.23 -0.02 -12.29
CA LYS A 88 -14.62 0.12 -12.77
C LYS A 88 -15.16 -1.22 -13.30
N LYS A 89 -14.36 -1.94 -14.09
CA LYS A 89 -14.68 -3.27 -14.60
C LYS A 89 -14.93 -4.26 -13.45
N SER A 90 -13.98 -4.37 -12.51
CA SER A 90 -14.09 -5.29 -11.38
C SER A 90 -15.33 -5.03 -10.53
N ARG A 91 -15.62 -3.77 -10.21
CA ARG A 91 -16.84 -3.41 -9.47
C ARG A 91 -18.10 -3.86 -10.19
N LYS A 92 -18.18 -3.63 -11.51
CA LYS A 92 -19.34 -4.04 -12.33
C LYS A 92 -19.49 -5.56 -12.36
N GLU A 93 -18.39 -6.29 -12.52
CA GLU A 93 -18.40 -7.75 -12.57
C GLU A 93 -18.84 -8.37 -11.24
N HIS A 94 -18.27 -7.90 -10.12
CA HIS A 94 -18.64 -8.39 -8.80
C HIS A 94 -20.08 -8.01 -8.42
N TRP A 95 -20.54 -6.81 -8.81
CA TRP A 95 -21.94 -6.43 -8.64
C TRP A 95 -22.88 -7.36 -9.42
N ASN A 96 -22.59 -7.60 -10.69
CA ASN A 96 -23.39 -8.50 -11.51
C ASN A 96 -23.37 -9.94 -10.98
N LYS A 97 -22.23 -10.40 -10.46
CA LYS A 97 -22.10 -11.71 -9.82
C LYS A 97 -22.99 -11.79 -8.58
N LEU A 98 -22.92 -10.80 -7.70
CA LEU A 98 -23.76 -10.71 -6.51
C LEU A 98 -25.25 -10.72 -6.85
N CYS A 99 -25.67 -9.95 -7.86
CA CYS A 99 -27.06 -9.95 -8.32
C CYS A 99 -27.50 -11.32 -8.86
N ARG A 100 -26.62 -12.03 -9.59
CA ARG A 100 -26.92 -13.38 -10.09
C ARG A 100 -27.05 -14.39 -8.94
N GLU A 101 -26.15 -14.32 -7.96
CA GLU A 101 -26.19 -15.17 -6.77
C GLU A 101 -27.49 -14.95 -5.99
N LEU A 102 -27.87 -13.68 -5.75
CA LEU A 102 -29.14 -13.32 -5.12
C LEU A 102 -30.38 -13.81 -5.88
N ASN A 103 -30.35 -13.74 -7.22
CA ASN A 103 -31.47 -14.23 -8.02
C ASN A 103 -31.58 -15.76 -8.01
N ASN A 104 -30.46 -16.47 -7.84
CA ASN A 104 -30.43 -17.92 -7.78
C ASN A 104 -30.78 -18.47 -6.39
N ASP A 105 -30.42 -17.74 -5.34
CA ASP A 105 -30.80 -18.06 -3.96
C ASP A 105 -31.02 -16.76 -3.17
N ILE A 106 -32.29 -16.43 -2.97
CA ILE A 106 -32.74 -15.22 -2.25
C ILE A 106 -32.44 -15.31 -0.75
N TRP A 107 -32.20 -16.52 -0.22
CA TRP A 107 -32.13 -16.76 1.22
C TRP A 107 -30.82 -17.39 1.69
N GLY A 108 -29.96 -17.84 0.77
CA GLY A 108 -28.62 -18.36 1.08
C GLY A 108 -28.68 -19.53 2.04
N LYS A 109 -29.10 -20.71 1.57
CA LYS A 109 -29.01 -21.93 2.38
C LYS A 109 -27.58 -22.42 2.56
#